data_AF-A0A940NZA2-F1
#
_entry.id   AF-A0A940NZA2-F1
#
_cell.length_a   1.000
_cell.length_b   1.000
_cell.length_c   1.000
_cell.angle_alpha   90.00
_cell.angle_beta   90.00
_cell.angle_gamma   90.00
#
_symmetry.space_group_name_H-M   'P 1'
#
loop_
_entity.id
_entity.type
_entity.pdbx_description
1 polymer ?
#
loop_
_entity_poly.entity_id
_entity_poly.type
_entity_poly.pdbx_seq_one_letter_code
_entity_poly.pdbx_strand_id
1 'polypeptide(L)'
;MKRISVKLISAFLAGATGLISFSGLSVPICISADTTYEYAEFPLRTMCVTQLAFEDGKTGSHKNSYHIDCSGKYEEFAVAPFTGKVVYATDNYGLVLFQSCDPVYYADGSLDYMTVIFMHCANTDELVKLRTAGTVVPQGDDLVRCGGIGKNGE
;
A
#
# COMPACT_ATOMS: atom_id res chain seq x y z
N MET A 1 16.23 15.45 27.21
CA MET A 1 16.02 16.13 25.91
C MET A 1 14.55 16.44 25.78
N LYS A 2 14.18 17.73 25.65
CA LYS A 2 12.80 18.23 25.78
C LYS A 2 12.01 18.01 24.49
N ARG A 3 10.82 17.40 24.60
CA ARG A 3 9.80 17.33 23.55
C ARG A 3 9.21 18.73 23.34
N ILE A 4 9.19 19.20 22.09
CA ILE A 4 8.54 20.46 21.70
C ILE A 4 7.13 20.11 21.22
N SER A 5 6.11 20.67 21.88
CA SER A 5 4.69 20.41 21.60
C SER A 5 4.18 21.16 20.35
N VAL A 6 3.35 20.47 19.56
CA VAL A 6 2.74 20.86 18.27
C VAL A 6 1.65 21.97 18.41
N LYS A 7 1.82 22.93 19.33
CA LYS A 7 0.85 24.03 19.51
C LYS A 7 1.39 25.43 19.14
N LEU A 8 2.52 25.51 18.43
CA LEU A 8 3.13 26.80 18.08
C LEU A 8 3.18 27.13 16.57
N ILE A 9 2.45 26.41 15.71
CA ILE A 9 2.44 26.67 14.26
C ILE A 9 1.21 27.50 13.82
N SER A 10 0.29 27.82 14.72
CA SER A 10 -0.95 28.52 14.37
C SER A 10 -0.92 30.04 14.58
N ALA A 11 0.19 30.64 15.00
CA ALA A 11 0.24 32.07 15.35
C ALA A 11 1.16 32.93 14.47
N PHE A 12 1.90 32.35 13.50
CA PHE A 12 2.78 33.12 12.62
C PHE A 12 2.19 33.45 11.23
N LEU A 13 0.92 33.08 10.98
CA LEU A 13 0.26 33.34 9.69
C LEU A 13 -0.73 34.51 9.70
N ALA A 14 -0.83 35.27 10.80
CA ALA A 14 -1.71 36.45 10.88
C ALA A 14 -0.95 37.79 10.97
N GLY A 15 0.38 37.80 10.89
CA GLY A 15 1.21 39.00 11.10
C GLY A 15 2.04 39.47 9.91
N ALA A 16 1.96 38.82 8.75
CA ALA A 16 2.85 39.11 7.61
C ALA A 16 2.15 39.80 6.42
N THR A 17 0.99 40.43 6.63
CA THR A 17 0.42 41.39 5.68
C THR A 17 0.75 42.81 6.12
N GLY A 18 2.04 43.13 6.17
CA GLY A 18 2.53 44.44 6.57
C GLY A 18 3.81 44.80 5.84
N LEU A 19 3.66 45.51 4.73
CA LEU A 19 4.65 46.38 4.07
C LEU A 19 6.04 45.79 3.76
N ILE A 20 6.20 45.25 2.55
CA ILE A 20 7.45 45.41 1.80
C ILE A 20 7.09 45.89 0.39
N SER A 21 7.00 47.22 0.25
CA SER A 21 7.07 47.90 -1.04
C SER A 21 8.54 48.24 -1.30
N PHE A 22 9.30 47.37 -1.96
CA PHE A 22 10.58 47.71 -2.57
C PHE A 22 10.83 46.84 -3.81
N SER A 23 10.86 47.50 -4.97
CA SER A 23 11.48 47.11 -6.25
C SER A 23 11.44 45.63 -6.67
N GLY A 24 10.47 45.29 -7.50
CA GLY A 24 10.75 44.72 -8.83
C GLY A 24 11.41 43.35 -8.97
N LEU A 25 11.58 42.55 -7.92
CA LEU A 25 12.09 41.18 -8.04
C LEU A 25 11.05 40.17 -7.59
N SER A 26 10.20 39.75 -8.52
CA SER A 26 9.37 38.56 -8.38
C SER A 26 10.27 37.32 -8.48
N VAL A 27 10.85 36.90 -7.36
CA VAL A 27 11.52 35.60 -7.28
C VAL A 27 10.43 34.53 -7.28
N PRO A 28 10.40 33.60 -8.26
CA PRO A 28 9.52 32.45 -8.17
C PRO A 28 10.00 31.61 -6.98
N ILE A 29 9.24 31.63 -5.89
CA ILE A 29 9.40 30.66 -4.81
C ILE A 29 8.82 29.35 -5.35
N CYS A 30 9.68 28.49 -5.88
CA CYS A 30 9.33 27.10 -6.14
C CYS A 30 9.30 26.38 -4.80
N ILE A 31 8.12 26.26 -4.19
CA ILE A 31 7.91 25.28 -3.13
C ILE A 31 7.97 23.92 -3.82
N SER A 32 9.11 23.23 -3.73
CA SER A 32 9.17 21.81 -4.06
C SER A 32 8.23 21.12 -3.08
N ALA A 33 7.11 20.57 -3.57
CA ALA A 33 6.41 19.55 -2.81
C ALA A 33 7.45 18.47 -2.55
N ASP A 34 7.86 18.30 -1.29
CA ASP A 34 8.67 17.17 -0.87
C ASP A 34 7.78 15.93 -1.05
N THR A 35 7.84 15.32 -2.23
CA THR A 35 7.15 14.08 -2.54
C THR A 35 7.94 12.96 -1.86
N THR A 36 7.86 12.92 -0.53
CA THR A 36 8.44 11.83 0.23
C THR A 36 7.77 10.54 -0.23
N TYR A 37 8.56 9.56 -0.66
CA TYR A 37 8.07 8.23 -1.00
C TYR A 37 7.21 7.65 0.12
N GLU A 38 6.19 6.87 -0.24
CA GLU A 38 5.29 6.23 0.71
C GLU A 38 6.02 5.15 1.52
N TYR A 39 5.56 4.90 2.75
CA TYR A 39 5.93 3.70 3.48
C TYR A 39 4.94 2.59 3.12
N ALA A 40 5.44 1.43 2.69
CA ALA A 40 4.57 0.30 2.39
C ALA A 40 3.84 -0.17 3.66
N GLU A 41 2.51 -0.23 3.60
CA GLU A 41 1.66 -0.67 4.70
C GLU A 41 1.38 -2.17 4.64
N PHE A 42 1.11 -2.77 5.79
CA PHE A 42 0.61 -4.14 5.81
C PHE A 42 -0.85 -4.15 5.29
N PRO A 43 -1.20 -4.98 4.29
CA PRO A 43 -2.43 -4.81 3.52
C PRO A 43 -3.72 -5.25 4.24
N LEU A 44 -3.63 -5.84 5.44
CA LEU A 44 -4.80 -6.20 6.26
C LEU A 44 -4.86 -5.38 7.53
N ARG A 45 -6.07 -5.10 8.03
CA ARG A 45 -6.25 -4.31 9.27
C ARG A 45 -5.80 -5.07 10.51
N THR A 46 -5.84 -6.39 10.47
CA THR A 46 -5.39 -7.28 11.54
C THR A 46 -4.50 -8.37 10.96
N MET A 47 -3.34 -8.58 11.58
CA MET A 47 -2.47 -9.71 11.24
C MET A 47 -2.89 -10.94 12.04
N CYS A 48 -3.57 -11.90 11.39
CA CYS A 48 -3.89 -13.21 11.95
C CYS A 48 -3.27 -14.29 11.06
N VAL A 49 -2.02 -14.66 11.37
CA VAL A 49 -1.26 -15.61 10.56
C VAL A 49 -1.73 -17.04 10.82
N THR A 50 -2.06 -17.77 9.76
CA THR A 50 -2.47 -19.19 9.81
C THR A 50 -1.39 -20.13 9.28
N GLN A 51 -0.47 -19.64 8.46
CA GLN A 51 0.71 -20.39 8.03
C GLN A 51 1.89 -19.44 7.77
N LEU A 52 3.06 -19.75 8.32
CA LEU A 52 4.29 -18.96 8.17
C LEU A 52 5.10 -19.36 6.92
N ALA A 53 6.00 -18.46 6.53
CA ALA A 53 7.03 -18.75 5.55
C ALA A 53 7.93 -19.92 6.03
N PHE A 54 8.29 -20.81 5.11
CA PHE A 54 9.10 -22.00 5.38
C PHE A 54 8.50 -22.98 6.42
N GLU A 55 7.21 -22.84 6.76
CA GLU A 55 6.56 -23.76 7.68
C GLU A 55 6.41 -25.15 7.04
N ASP A 56 7.08 -26.14 7.62
CA ASP A 56 7.01 -27.55 7.22
C ASP A 56 5.94 -28.26 8.05
N GLY A 57 4.72 -28.31 7.52
CA GLY A 57 3.58 -29.02 8.11
C GLY A 57 3.15 -30.20 7.25
N LYS A 58 2.47 -31.19 7.85
CA LYS A 58 1.88 -32.34 7.10
C LYS A 58 0.93 -31.93 5.96
N THR A 59 0.45 -30.70 5.96
CA THR A 59 -0.46 -30.09 4.98
C THR A 59 0.06 -28.76 4.42
N GLY A 60 1.26 -28.32 4.81
CA GLY A 60 1.74 -26.97 4.51
C GLY A 60 2.33 -26.83 3.11
N SER A 61 1.90 -25.81 2.37
CA SER A 61 2.39 -25.48 1.02
C SER A 61 3.65 -24.58 1.00
N HIS A 62 4.09 -24.04 2.15
CA HIS A 62 5.10 -22.96 2.22
C HIS A 62 6.54 -23.42 2.47
N LYS A 63 6.81 -24.72 2.42
CA LYS A 63 8.11 -25.32 2.80
C LYS A 63 9.34 -24.63 2.20
N ASN A 64 9.23 -24.11 0.98
CA ASN A 64 10.32 -23.44 0.26
C ASN A 64 9.90 -22.06 -0.28
N SER A 65 9.14 -21.28 0.48
CA SER A 65 8.66 -19.97 0.02
C SER A 65 8.49 -18.95 1.13
N TYR A 66 8.56 -17.66 0.76
CA TYR A 66 8.32 -16.50 1.64
C TYR A 66 6.83 -16.14 1.78
N HIS A 67 5.91 -17.00 1.35
CA HIS A 67 4.48 -16.75 1.48
C HIS A 67 4.04 -16.85 2.95
N ILE A 68 3.05 -16.05 3.31
CA ILE A 68 2.41 -16.06 4.63
C ILE A 68 0.91 -16.07 4.37
N ASP A 69 0.21 -17.03 4.97
CA ASP A 69 -1.24 -17.04 4.95
C ASP A 69 -1.75 -16.25 6.16
N CYS A 70 -2.62 -15.28 5.87
CA CYS A 70 -3.34 -14.55 6.90
C CYS A 70 -4.83 -14.80 6.74
N SER A 71 -5.50 -15.21 7.81
CA SER A 71 -6.96 -15.22 7.86
C SER A 71 -7.42 -13.80 8.18
N GLY A 72 -7.91 -13.08 7.17
CA GLY A 72 -8.73 -11.89 7.42
C GLY A 72 -10.04 -12.27 8.13
N LYS A 73 -10.82 -11.29 8.57
CA LYS A 73 -12.25 -11.56 8.81
C LYS A 73 -12.88 -12.02 7.48
N TYR A 74 -13.86 -12.92 7.53
CA TYR A 74 -14.55 -13.38 6.32
C TYR A 74 -15.05 -12.17 5.51
N GLU A 75 -14.70 -12.12 4.22
CA GLU A 75 -14.98 -11.02 3.28
C GLU A 75 -14.31 -9.67 3.56
N GLU A 76 -13.25 -9.62 4.39
CA GLU A 76 -12.41 -8.42 4.53
C GLU A 76 -11.70 -8.07 3.21
N PHE A 77 -11.58 -6.77 2.92
CA PHE A 77 -10.75 -6.29 1.83
C PHE A 77 -9.31 -6.10 2.32
N ALA A 78 -8.37 -6.66 1.56
CA ALA A 78 -6.99 -6.22 1.61
C ALA A 78 -6.87 -4.90 0.86
N VAL A 79 -6.23 -3.93 1.48
CA VAL A 79 -6.00 -2.59 0.91
C VAL A 79 -4.67 -2.55 0.16
N ALA A 80 -4.54 -1.59 -0.76
CA ALA A 80 -3.30 -1.36 -1.47
C ALA A 80 -2.21 -0.90 -0.48
N PRO A 81 -1.08 -1.65 -0.36
CA PRO A 81 -0.02 -1.31 0.59
C PRO A 81 0.76 -0.05 0.21
N PHE A 82 0.62 0.41 -1.04
CA PHE A 82 1.21 1.59 -1.62
C PHE A 82 0.39 1.98 -2.86
N THR A 83 0.60 3.17 -3.40
CA THR A 83 0.06 3.57 -4.70
C THR A 83 0.75 2.77 -5.79
N GLY A 84 -0.02 1.96 -6.52
CA GLY A 84 0.53 0.98 -7.45
C GLY A 84 -0.39 0.63 -8.59
N LYS A 85 0.10 -0.24 -9.48
CA LYS A 85 -0.62 -0.75 -10.64
C LYS A 85 -0.79 -2.26 -10.57
N VAL A 86 -1.96 -2.74 -10.99
CA VAL A 86 -2.15 -4.16 -11.27
C VAL A 86 -1.40 -4.51 -12.55
N VAL A 87 -0.43 -5.42 -12.48
CA VAL A 87 0.38 -5.84 -13.65
C VAL A 87 -0.08 -7.17 -14.23
N TYR A 88 -0.72 -8.00 -13.41
CA TYR A 88 -1.29 -9.28 -13.83
C TYR A 88 -2.41 -9.68 -12.87
N ALA A 89 -3.47 -10.26 -13.41
CA ALA A 89 -4.57 -10.83 -12.62
C ALA A 89 -5.12 -12.06 -13.33
N THR A 90 -5.49 -13.08 -12.55
CA THR A 90 -6.10 -14.30 -13.07
C THR A 90 -7.02 -14.94 -12.03
N ASP A 91 -8.09 -15.56 -12.53
CA ASP A 91 -9.05 -16.30 -11.70
C ASP A 91 -8.44 -17.60 -11.17
N ASN A 92 -7.38 -18.08 -11.83
CA ASN A 92 -6.61 -19.23 -11.34
C ASN A 92 -6.00 -18.87 -9.98
N TYR A 93 -6.48 -19.54 -8.93
CA TYR A 93 -6.10 -19.27 -7.54
C TYR A 93 -6.44 -17.86 -7.03
N GLY A 94 -7.31 -17.10 -7.72
CA GLY A 94 -7.67 -15.73 -7.33
C GLY A 94 -6.44 -14.83 -7.14
N LEU A 95 -5.57 -14.76 -8.16
CA LEU A 95 -4.24 -14.17 -8.06
C LEU A 95 -4.18 -12.77 -8.67
N VAL A 96 -3.55 -11.84 -7.95
CA VAL A 96 -3.26 -10.47 -8.40
C VAL A 96 -1.80 -10.12 -8.10
N LEU A 97 -1.05 -9.66 -9.11
CA LEU A 97 0.25 -9.02 -8.95
C LEU A 97 0.07 -7.50 -8.97
N PHE A 98 0.53 -6.86 -7.90
CA PHE A 98 0.45 -5.42 -7.71
C PHE A 98 1.85 -4.84 -7.52
N GLN A 99 2.22 -3.87 -8.35
CA GLN A 99 3.56 -3.26 -8.37
C GLN A 99 3.47 -1.77 -8.05
N SER A 100 4.37 -1.26 -7.22
CA SER A 100 4.40 0.16 -6.88
C SER A 100 4.68 1.04 -8.10
N CYS A 101 4.04 2.21 -8.17
CA CYS A 101 4.29 3.18 -9.24
C CYS A 101 5.63 3.90 -9.07
N ASP A 102 6.03 4.09 -7.81
CA ASP A 102 7.28 4.72 -7.37
C ASP A 102 8.00 3.82 -6.35
N PRO A 103 9.29 4.07 -6.04
CA PRO A 103 9.94 3.45 -4.88
C PRO A 103 9.14 3.71 -3.60
N VAL A 104 9.15 2.72 -2.70
CA VAL A 104 8.49 2.80 -1.39
C VAL A 104 9.48 2.42 -0.30
N TYR A 105 9.32 3.03 0.87
CA TYR A 105 10.05 2.60 2.05
C TYR A 105 9.49 1.27 2.54
N TYR A 106 10.37 0.28 2.64
CA TYR A 106 10.10 -0.97 3.32
C TYR A 106 10.10 -0.74 4.83
N ALA A 107 9.53 -1.68 5.59
CA ALA A 107 9.47 -1.58 7.05
C ALA A 107 10.85 -1.51 7.74
N ASP A 108 11.92 -1.95 7.06
CA ASP A 108 13.30 -1.85 7.54
C ASP A 108 13.99 -0.52 7.18
N GLY A 109 13.30 0.38 6.47
CA GLY A 109 13.81 1.67 6.02
C GLY A 109 14.53 1.64 4.68
N SER A 110 14.69 0.49 4.02
CA SER A 110 15.19 0.43 2.65
C SER A 110 14.19 1.03 1.66
N LEU A 111 14.69 1.58 0.55
CA LEU A 111 13.89 2.25 -0.47
C LEU A 111 14.09 1.54 -1.81
N ASP A 112 13.04 0.90 -2.32
CA ASP A 112 13.04 0.23 -3.63
C ASP A 112 11.61 0.08 -4.16
N TYR A 113 11.46 -0.37 -5.40
CA TYR A 113 10.17 -0.78 -5.95
C TYR A 113 9.69 -2.08 -5.31
N MET A 114 8.42 -2.12 -4.91
CA MET A 114 7.80 -3.31 -4.32
C MET A 114 6.83 -3.96 -5.30
N THR A 115 6.85 -5.29 -5.35
CA THR A 115 5.82 -6.09 -6.02
C THR A 115 5.27 -7.10 -5.03
N VAL A 116 3.95 -7.14 -4.90
CA VAL A 116 3.24 -8.03 -3.97
C VAL A 116 2.29 -8.92 -4.76
N ILE A 117 2.20 -10.18 -4.35
CA ILE A 117 1.23 -11.14 -4.87
C ILE A 117 0.16 -11.33 -3.82
N PHE A 118 -1.10 -11.15 -4.23
CA PHE A 118 -2.27 -11.56 -3.47
C PHE A 118 -2.83 -12.84 -4.12
N MET A 119 -3.17 -13.84 -3.32
CA MET A 119 -3.68 -15.13 -3.77
C MET A 119 -4.89 -15.54 -2.91
N HIS A 120 -5.72 -16.44 -3.44
CA HIS A 120 -6.98 -16.88 -2.84
C HIS A 120 -8.03 -15.77 -2.70
N CYS A 121 -7.92 -14.71 -3.52
CA CYS A 121 -8.89 -13.62 -3.54
C CYS A 121 -10.27 -14.14 -3.99
N ALA A 122 -11.35 -13.58 -3.45
CA ALA A 122 -12.71 -14.00 -3.80
C ALA A 122 -13.12 -13.54 -5.22
N ASN A 123 -13.81 -14.41 -5.97
CA ASN A 123 -14.42 -14.09 -7.27
C ASN A 123 -15.62 -13.19 -7.06
N THR A 124 -15.39 -11.88 -7.14
CA THR A 124 -16.46 -10.89 -7.30
C THR A 124 -16.31 -10.15 -8.60
N ASP A 125 -17.42 -9.64 -9.13
CA ASP A 125 -17.43 -8.68 -10.23
C ASP A 125 -16.61 -7.40 -9.91
N GLU A 126 -16.18 -7.19 -8.65
CA GLU A 126 -15.22 -6.16 -8.27
C GLU A 126 -13.78 -6.54 -8.65
N LEU A 127 -13.37 -7.82 -8.54
CA LEU A 127 -12.14 -8.29 -9.19
C LEU A 127 -12.20 -7.99 -10.69
N VAL A 128 -13.35 -8.04 -11.37
CA VAL A 128 -13.45 -7.71 -12.80
C VAL A 128 -13.08 -6.25 -13.10
N LYS A 129 -13.30 -5.31 -12.18
CA LYS A 129 -12.78 -3.94 -12.29
C LYS A 129 -11.25 -3.86 -12.06
N LEU A 130 -10.72 -4.78 -11.26
CA LEU A 130 -9.30 -4.87 -10.87
C LEU A 130 -8.47 -5.81 -11.77
N ARG A 131 -9.11 -6.66 -12.57
CA ARG A 131 -8.49 -7.66 -13.48
C ARG A 131 -7.88 -7.04 -14.73
N THR A 132 -8.17 -5.77 -15.00
CA THR A 132 -7.56 -5.08 -16.13
C THR A 132 -6.16 -4.66 -15.72
N ALA A 133 -5.16 -5.33 -16.30
CA ALA A 133 -3.78 -4.88 -16.17
C ALA A 133 -3.68 -3.40 -16.56
N GLY A 134 -2.99 -2.61 -15.73
CA GLY A 134 -2.86 -1.17 -15.88
C GLY A 134 -3.75 -0.33 -14.95
N THR A 135 -4.70 -0.93 -14.22
CA THR A 135 -5.45 -0.20 -13.18
C THR A 135 -4.50 0.28 -12.09
N VAL A 136 -4.54 1.59 -11.80
CA VAL A 136 -3.80 2.22 -10.71
C VAL A 136 -4.71 2.35 -9.49
N VAL A 137 -4.22 1.94 -8.32
CA VAL A 137 -4.94 1.98 -7.04
C VAL A 137 -4.09 2.78 -6.03
N PRO A 138 -4.63 3.85 -5.44
CA PRO A 138 -3.97 4.61 -4.36
C PRO A 138 -3.71 3.76 -3.11
N GLN A 139 -2.66 4.09 -2.35
CA GLN A 139 -2.40 3.47 -1.04
C GLN A 139 -3.63 3.59 -0.13
N GLY A 140 -3.96 2.49 0.57
CA GLY A 140 -5.05 2.44 1.55
C GLY A 140 -6.45 2.20 0.97
N ASP A 141 -6.62 2.28 -0.35
CA ASP A 141 -7.87 1.91 -1.03
C ASP A 141 -8.02 0.39 -1.11
N ASP A 142 -9.27 -0.09 -1.17
CA ASP A 142 -9.58 -1.51 -1.31
C ASP A 142 -8.97 -2.07 -2.61
N LEU A 143 -8.13 -3.10 -2.49
CA LEU A 143 -7.40 -3.69 -3.61
C LEU A 143 -7.95 -5.05 -4.01
N VAL A 144 -8.16 -5.97 -3.05
CA VAL A 144 -8.73 -7.30 -3.32
C VAL A 144 -9.54 -7.77 -2.12
N ARG A 145 -10.59 -8.55 -2.36
CA ARG A 145 -11.35 -9.17 -1.28
C ARG A 145 -10.70 -10.49 -0.88
N CYS A 146 -10.38 -10.66 0.40
CA CYS A 146 -9.96 -11.94 0.94
C CYS A 146 -11.02 -13.01 0.65
N GLY A 147 -10.58 -14.19 0.25
CA GLY A 147 -11.44 -15.32 -0.08
C GLY A 147 -10.81 -16.64 0.31
N GLY A 148 -11.24 -17.71 -0.34
CA GLY A 148 -10.71 -19.06 -0.15
C GLY A 148 -10.55 -19.83 -1.45
N ILE A 149 -10.48 -19.13 -2.60
CA ILE A 149 -10.49 -19.78 -3.92
C ILE A 149 -9.28 -20.70 -4.04
N GLY A 150 -9.54 -22.00 -4.00
CA GLY A 150 -8.51 -23.02 -4.06
C GLY A 150 -8.05 -23.33 -5.49
N LYS A 151 -7.30 -24.43 -5.62
CA LYS A 151 -6.75 -24.94 -6.88
C LYS A 151 -7.79 -25.21 -7.97
N ASN A 152 -9.06 -25.35 -7.61
CA ASN A 152 -10.15 -25.71 -8.53
C ASN A 152 -11.10 -24.55 -8.86
N GLY A 153 -10.83 -23.32 -8.40
CA GLY A 153 -11.73 -22.19 -8.65
C GLY A 153 -13.01 -22.18 -7.79
N GLU A 154 -13.04 -23.01 -6.74
CA GLU A 154 -14.07 -23.04 -5.69
C GLU A 154 -13.46 -22.59 -4.35
#